data_AF-A0A2V7K4B9-F1
#
_entry.id   AF-A0A2V7K4B9-F1
#
_cell.length_a   1.000
_cell.length_b   1.000
_cell.length_c   1.000
_cell.angle_alpha   90.00
_cell.angle_beta   90.00
_cell.angle_gamma   90.00
#
_symmetry.space_group_name_H-M   'P 1'
#
loop_
_entity.id
_entity.type
_entity.pdbx_description
1 polymer ?
#
loop_
_entity_poly.entity_id
_entity_poly.type
_entity_poly.pdbx_seq_one_letter_code
_entity_poly.pdbx_strand_id
1 'polypeptide(L)'
;FFQRLIGVTGVGPKIAIALMSALGVERGARAVKERNIGLLASVSGIGKKTAERLALELADKLGELEDAASATTPAGGGGGGSGGGGAAAAALQALERLGYGTAEADRALRQALAADGGDTESLVRRALQLLTHG
;
A
#
# COMPACT_ATOMS: atom_id res chain seq x y z
N PHE A 1 2.46 6.29 -1.62
CA PHE A 1 2.59 6.93 -2.96
C PHE A 1 3.75 7.93 -3.01
N PHE A 2 3.77 9.00 -2.21
CA PHE A 2 4.87 9.99 -2.20
C PHE A 2 6.28 9.39 -2.07
N GLN A 3 6.52 8.53 -1.07
CA GLN A 3 7.81 7.87 -0.89
C GLN A 3 8.23 7.00 -2.09
N ARG A 4 7.25 6.46 -2.83
CA ARG A 4 7.52 5.69 -4.04
C ARG A 4 7.96 6.62 -5.18
N LEU A 5 7.30 7.78 -5.33
CA LEU A 5 7.67 8.78 -6.33
C LEU A 5 9.11 9.25 -6.15
N ILE A 6 9.50 9.64 -4.93
CA ILE A 6 10.87 10.12 -4.66
C ILE A 6 11.93 9.01 -4.74
N GLY A 7 11.51 7.75 -4.74
CA GLY A 7 12.38 6.59 -4.95
C GLY A 7 12.64 6.28 -6.43
N VAL A 8 12.06 7.05 -7.36
CA VAL A 8 12.37 6.96 -8.80
C VAL A 8 13.53 7.90 -9.11
N THR A 9 14.52 7.39 -9.83
CA THR A 9 15.71 8.18 -10.16
C THR A 9 15.33 9.34 -11.08
N GLY A 10 15.63 10.56 -10.66
CA GLY A 10 15.26 11.79 -11.37
C GLY A 10 13.93 12.42 -10.93
N VAL A 11 13.26 11.84 -9.93
CA VAL A 11 12.06 12.40 -9.31
C VAL A 11 12.40 12.81 -7.88
N GLY A 12 12.57 14.12 -7.67
CA GLY A 12 12.82 14.68 -6.34
C GLY A 12 11.54 15.01 -5.58
N PRO A 13 11.64 15.38 -4.28
CA PRO A 13 10.51 15.76 -3.44
C PRO A 13 9.62 16.86 -4.05
N LYS A 14 10.24 17.87 -4.68
CA LYS A 14 9.53 18.97 -5.34
C LYS A 14 8.61 18.48 -6.47
N ILE A 15 9.10 17.56 -7.29
CA ILE A 15 8.36 17.00 -8.42
C ILE A 15 7.24 16.08 -7.91
N ALA A 16 7.53 15.26 -6.90
CA ALA A 16 6.54 14.36 -6.31
C ALA A 16 5.37 15.13 -5.67
N ILE A 17 5.65 16.25 -4.98
CA ILE A 17 4.62 17.15 -4.46
C ILE A 17 3.84 17.79 -5.62
N ALA A 18 4.52 18.31 -6.65
CA ALA A 18 3.85 18.92 -7.80
C ALA A 18 2.89 17.95 -8.51
N LEU A 19 3.29 16.68 -8.69
CA LEU A 19 2.45 15.64 -9.26
C LEU A 19 1.23 15.37 -8.38
N MET A 20 1.44 15.19 -7.08
CA MET A 20 0.35 14.93 -6.14
C MET A 20 -0.61 16.12 -6.00
N SER A 21 -0.12 17.36 -6.11
CA SER A 21 -0.95 18.56 -6.10
C SER A 21 -1.73 18.74 -7.41
N ALA A 22 -1.15 18.37 -8.56
CA ALA A 22 -1.79 18.54 -9.86
C ALA A 22 -2.84 17.45 -10.16
N LEU A 23 -2.54 16.19 -9.82
CA LEU A 23 -3.36 15.04 -10.18
C LEU A 23 -4.06 14.39 -8.98
N GLY A 24 -3.53 14.56 -7.78
CA GLY A 24 -3.93 13.76 -6.62
C GLY A 24 -3.32 12.36 -6.64
N VAL A 25 -3.41 11.66 -5.51
CA VAL A 25 -2.82 10.32 -5.33
C VAL A 25 -3.48 9.28 -6.24
N GLU A 26 -4.81 9.25 -6.28
CA GLU A 26 -5.60 8.31 -7.08
C GLU A 26 -5.32 8.43 -8.58
N ARG A 27 -5.50 9.63 -9.16
CA ARG A 27 -5.26 9.82 -10.60
C ARG A 27 -3.78 9.67 -10.95
N GLY A 28 -2.87 10.10 -10.07
CA GLY A 28 -1.43 9.90 -10.27
C GLY A 28 -1.05 8.42 -10.32
N ALA A 29 -1.56 7.62 -9.37
CA ALA A 29 -1.33 6.17 -9.34
C ALA A 29 -1.92 5.48 -10.58
N ARG A 30 -3.14 5.88 -10.97
CA ARG A 30 -3.79 5.37 -12.19
C ARG A 30 -3.00 5.73 -13.45
N ALA A 31 -2.54 6.96 -13.57
CA ALA A 31 -1.75 7.42 -14.71
C ALA A 31 -0.42 6.65 -14.84
N VAL A 32 0.19 6.29 -13.72
CA VAL A 32 1.38 5.43 -13.69
C VAL A 32 1.04 4.02 -14.19
N LYS A 33 -0.03 3.40 -13.67
CA LYS A 33 -0.45 2.03 -14.08
C LYS A 33 -0.80 1.97 -15.56
N GLU A 34 -1.57 2.93 -16.05
CA GLU A 34 -1.96 3.04 -17.46
C GLU A 34 -0.81 3.51 -18.37
N ARG A 35 0.38 3.77 -17.80
CA ARG A 35 1.54 4.34 -18.49
C ARG A 35 1.18 5.57 -19.33
N ASN A 36 0.31 6.43 -18.79
CA ASN A 36 -0.16 7.63 -19.47
C ASN A 36 0.91 8.74 -19.42
N ILE A 37 1.89 8.63 -20.31
CA ILE A 37 3.05 9.53 -20.37
C ILE A 37 2.62 10.99 -20.58
N GLY A 38 1.57 11.23 -21.37
CA GLY A 38 1.07 12.57 -21.63
C GLY A 38 0.56 13.26 -20.36
N LEU A 39 -0.19 12.55 -19.54
CA LEU A 39 -0.72 13.06 -18.28
C LEU A 39 0.35 13.20 -17.19
N LEU A 40 1.38 12.35 -17.20
CA LEU A 40 2.52 12.49 -16.29
C LEU A 40 3.42 13.67 -16.70
N ALA A 41 3.65 13.86 -18.00
CA ALA A 41 4.46 14.94 -18.54
C ALA A 41 3.76 16.32 -18.51
N SER A 42 2.44 16.37 -18.28
CA SER A 42 1.74 17.64 -18.11
C SER A 42 2.04 18.33 -16.76
N VAL A 43 2.71 17.63 -15.84
CA VAL A 43 3.10 18.18 -14.54
C VAL A 43 4.41 18.96 -14.67
N SER A 44 4.41 20.18 -14.14
CA SER A 44 5.59 21.05 -14.16
C SER A 44 6.81 20.37 -13.52
N GLY A 45 7.89 20.24 -14.30
CA GLY A 45 9.12 19.57 -13.89
C GLY A 45 9.22 18.09 -14.29
N ILE A 46 8.20 17.51 -14.94
CA ILE A 46 8.25 16.15 -15.50
C ILE A 46 8.36 16.23 -17.02
N GLY A 47 9.56 15.98 -17.55
CA GLY A 47 9.76 15.84 -19.00
C GLY A 47 9.37 14.45 -19.50
N LYS A 48 9.26 14.28 -20.82
CA LYS A 48 8.89 13.01 -21.47
C LYS A 48 9.72 11.81 -20.98
N LYS A 49 11.04 11.96 -20.91
CA LYS A 49 11.96 10.91 -20.44
C LYS A 49 11.75 10.55 -18.96
N THR A 50 11.48 11.54 -18.12
CA THR A 50 11.17 11.33 -16.70
C THR A 50 9.80 10.68 -16.53
N ALA A 51 8.81 11.07 -17.33
CA ALA A 51 7.48 10.47 -17.33
C ALA A 51 7.51 9.00 -17.76
N GLU A 52 8.25 8.66 -18.81
CA GLU A 52 8.47 7.27 -19.25
C GLU A 52 9.13 6.43 -18.15
N ARG A 53 10.18 6.98 -17.53
CA ARG A 53 10.88 6.31 -16.42
C ARG A 53 10.00 6.12 -15.19
N LEU A 54 9.25 7.17 -14.82
CA LEU A 54 8.29 7.13 -13.73
C LEU A 54 7.22 6.05 -14.00
N ALA A 55 6.65 6.01 -15.20
CA ALA A 55 5.65 5.02 -15.56
C ALA A 55 6.20 3.59 -15.51
N LEU A 56 7.45 3.37 -15.91
CA LEU A 56 8.07 2.04 -15.87
C LEU A 56 8.38 1.61 -14.43
N GLU A 57 9.29 2.33 -13.75
CA GLU A 57 9.79 1.95 -12.41
C GLU A 57 8.69 1.94 -11.36
N LEU A 58 7.74 2.87 -11.46
CA LEU A 58 6.68 3.00 -10.48
C LEU A 58 5.55 2.01 -10.76
N ALA A 59 5.27 1.63 -12.02
CA ALA A 59 4.29 0.58 -12.31
C ALA A 59 4.78 -0.79 -11.85
N ASP A 60 6.07 -1.11 -12.02
CA ASP A 60 6.63 -2.37 -11.51
C ASP A 60 6.48 -2.45 -9.98
N LYS A 61 6.84 -1.37 -9.27
CA LYS A 61 6.71 -1.25 -7.81
C LYS A 61 5.26 -1.20 -7.31
N LEU A 62 4.30 -0.77 -8.13
CA LEU A 62 2.87 -0.75 -7.78
C LEU A 62 2.22 -2.11 -8.08
N GLY A 63 2.65 -2.77 -9.15
CA GLY A 63 2.23 -4.13 -9.51
C GLY A 63 2.63 -5.16 -8.47
N GLU A 64 3.85 -5.07 -7.92
CA GLU A 64 4.29 -5.93 -6.80
C GLU A 64 3.38 -5.83 -5.56
N LEU A 65 2.76 -4.67 -5.33
CA LEU A 65 1.79 -4.46 -4.26
C LEU A 65 0.38 -4.84 -4.67
N GLU A 66 0.01 -4.77 -5.95
CA GLU A 66 -1.25 -5.35 -6.42
C GLU A 66 -1.21 -6.86 -6.47
N ASP A 67 -0.06 -7.53 -6.63
CA ASP A 67 0.04 -8.98 -6.45
C ASP A 67 0.03 -9.36 -4.95
N ALA A 68 0.64 -8.54 -4.08
CA ALA A 68 0.51 -8.69 -2.63
C ALA A 68 -0.91 -8.33 -2.11
N ALA A 69 -1.62 -7.45 -2.81
CA ALA A 69 -3.00 -7.06 -2.50
C ALA A 69 -4.06 -7.81 -3.34
N SER A 70 -3.69 -8.55 -4.39
CA SER A 70 -4.61 -9.38 -5.21
C SER A 70 -4.77 -10.80 -4.67
N ALA A 71 -4.06 -11.16 -3.59
CA ALA A 71 -4.60 -12.14 -2.65
C ALA A 71 -5.88 -11.64 -1.94
N THR A 72 -6.25 -10.36 -2.13
CA THR A 72 -7.55 -9.79 -1.79
C THR A 72 -8.15 -9.08 -3.01
N THR A 73 -8.68 -9.85 -3.97
CA THR A 73 -9.41 -9.25 -5.09
C THR A 73 -10.70 -8.57 -4.59
N PRO A 74 -10.99 -7.32 -4.97
CA PRO A 74 -12.26 -6.66 -4.71
C PRO A 74 -13.27 -7.02 -5.82
N ALA A 75 -14.39 -7.60 -5.47
CA ALA A 75 -15.54 -7.71 -6.37
C ALA A 75 -16.54 -6.59 -6.05
N GLY A 76 -16.73 -5.68 -7.02
CA GLY A 76 -18.00 -4.97 -7.22
C GLY A 76 -18.29 -3.74 -6.36
N GLY A 77 -18.10 -2.56 -6.98
CA GLY A 77 -19.16 -1.57 -7.13
C GLY A 77 -19.81 -0.95 -5.89
N GLY A 78 -19.49 0.34 -5.68
CA GLY A 78 -20.50 1.35 -5.36
C GLY A 78 -20.73 1.68 -3.88
N GLY A 79 -20.65 2.98 -3.58
CA GLY A 79 -21.38 3.58 -2.48
C GLY A 79 -20.56 3.79 -1.21
N GLY A 80 -20.58 5.03 -0.72
CA GLY A 80 -19.82 5.47 0.44
C GLY A 80 -20.15 4.75 1.74
N GLY A 81 -19.20 4.81 2.68
CA GLY A 81 -19.40 4.36 4.05
C GLY A 81 -18.06 4.15 4.75
N SER A 82 -17.82 4.93 5.80
CA SER A 82 -16.71 4.74 6.73
C SER A 82 -16.63 3.31 7.29
N GLY A 83 -15.39 2.85 7.52
CA GLY A 83 -15.06 1.81 8.51
C GLY A 83 -14.96 0.39 7.96
N GLY A 84 -13.75 -0.17 7.89
CA GLY A 84 -13.62 -1.60 7.56
C GLY A 84 -12.28 -2.09 6.99
N GLY A 85 -11.16 -1.41 7.21
CA GLY A 85 -9.87 -2.11 7.15
C GLY A 85 -9.82 -3.03 8.38
N GLY A 86 -10.19 -4.30 8.22
CA GLY A 86 -10.52 -5.21 9.32
C GLY A 86 -9.47 -5.24 10.44
N ALA A 87 -9.93 -5.43 11.67
CA ALA A 87 -9.08 -5.47 12.87
C ALA A 87 -7.85 -6.38 12.73
N ALA A 88 -7.99 -7.47 11.98
CA ALA A 88 -6.91 -8.36 11.60
C ALA A 88 -5.80 -7.68 10.76
N ALA A 89 -6.17 -6.95 9.71
CA ALA A 89 -5.19 -6.28 8.84
C ALA A 89 -4.41 -5.20 9.62
N ALA A 90 -5.08 -4.48 10.51
CA ALA A 90 -4.44 -3.51 11.39
C ALA A 90 -3.50 -4.19 12.40
N ALA A 91 -3.89 -5.35 12.94
CA ALA A 91 -3.05 -6.11 13.87
C ALA A 91 -1.81 -6.70 13.20
N LEU A 92 -1.92 -7.22 11.97
CA LEU A 92 -0.79 -7.71 11.19
C LEU A 92 0.26 -6.61 10.96
N GLN A 93 -0.19 -5.44 10.52
CA GLN A 93 0.68 -4.26 10.32
C GLN A 93 1.36 -3.80 11.60
N ALA A 94 0.71 -3.94 12.76
CA ALA A 94 1.33 -3.65 14.05
C ALA A 94 2.44 -4.65 14.35
N LEU A 95 2.20 -5.96 14.19
CA LEU A 95 3.20 -7.00 14.46
C LEU A 95 4.44 -6.87 13.56
N GLU A 96 4.27 -6.54 12.28
CA GLU A 96 5.39 -6.28 11.36
C GLU A 96 6.25 -5.09 11.83
N ARG A 97 5.62 -4.02 12.35
CA ARG A 97 6.33 -2.85 12.90
C ARG A 97 7.08 -3.16 14.20
N LEU A 98 6.62 -4.16 14.95
CA LEU A 98 7.35 -4.69 16.10
C LEU A 98 8.53 -5.58 15.69
N GLY A 99 8.68 -5.90 14.41
CA GLY A 99 9.80 -6.68 13.87
C GLY A 99 9.51 -8.17 13.69
N TYR A 100 8.27 -8.62 13.85
CA TYR A 100 7.89 -10.00 13.58
C TYR A 100 7.74 -10.26 12.09
N GLY A 101 8.15 -11.45 11.63
CA GLY A 101 8.03 -11.83 10.23
C GLY A 101 6.56 -12.00 9.82
N THR A 102 6.21 -11.57 8.60
CA THR A 102 4.83 -11.61 8.08
C THR A 102 4.18 -12.99 8.20
N ALA A 103 4.94 -14.08 7.96
CA ALA A 103 4.43 -15.44 8.08
C ALA A 103 4.12 -15.86 9.52
N GLU A 104 4.94 -15.43 10.48
CA GLU A 104 4.75 -15.73 11.91
C GLU A 104 3.58 -14.90 12.47
N ALA A 105 3.51 -13.63 12.08
CA ALA A 105 2.43 -12.72 12.45
C ALA A 105 1.07 -13.20 11.92
N ASP A 106 0.99 -13.63 10.66
CA ASP A 106 -0.26 -14.16 10.07
C ASP A 106 -0.72 -15.44 10.78
N ARG A 107 0.22 -16.34 11.09
CA ARG A 107 -0.09 -17.59 11.80
C ARG A 107 -0.66 -17.34 13.19
N ALA A 108 -0.02 -16.48 13.97
CA ALA A 108 -0.47 -16.11 15.31
C ALA A 108 -1.83 -15.39 15.26
N LEU A 109 -2.06 -14.55 14.25
CA LEU A 109 -3.30 -13.81 14.08
C LEU A 109 -4.47 -14.72 13.69
N ARG A 110 -4.26 -15.72 12.81
CA ARG A 110 -5.29 -16.73 12.49
C ARG A 110 -5.71 -17.53 13.72
N GLN A 111 -4.76 -17.88 14.58
CA GLN A 111 -5.06 -18.55 15.84
C GLN A 111 -5.82 -17.64 16.82
N ALA A 112 -5.46 -16.35 16.88
CA ALA A 112 -6.18 -15.37 17.69
C ALA A 112 -7.63 -15.14 17.20
N LEU A 113 -7.83 -15.11 15.88
CA LEU A 113 -9.16 -14.99 15.27
C LEU A 113 -10.04 -16.21 15.50
N ALA A 114 -9.46 -17.43 15.40
CA ALA A 114 -10.17 -18.68 15.63
C ALA A 114 -10.62 -18.88 17.08
N ALA A 115 -9.94 -18.23 18.03
CA ALA A 115 -10.23 -18.36 19.45
C ALA A 115 -11.40 -17.48 19.92
N ASP A 116 -11.52 -16.23 19.45
CA ASP A 116 -12.58 -15.34 19.95
C ASP A 116 -12.86 -14.08 19.09
N GLY A 117 -12.29 -13.95 17.88
CA GLY A 117 -12.60 -12.84 16.95
C GLY A 117 -12.78 -11.46 17.58
N GLY A 118 -11.69 -10.78 17.93
CA GLY A 118 -11.73 -9.53 18.70
C GLY A 118 -11.47 -8.24 17.90
N ASP A 119 -11.42 -7.14 18.64
CA ASP A 119 -10.89 -5.86 18.18
C ASP A 119 -9.37 -5.90 17.94
N THR A 120 -8.84 -4.91 17.23
CA THR A 120 -7.43 -4.86 16.82
C THR A 120 -6.48 -5.03 18.00
N GLU A 121 -6.78 -4.39 19.13
CA GLU A 121 -5.93 -4.45 20.32
C GLU A 121 -5.88 -5.86 20.91
N SER A 122 -7.05 -6.52 21.07
CA SER A 122 -7.11 -7.89 21.57
C SER A 122 -6.37 -8.85 20.65
N LEU A 123 -6.49 -8.67 19.33
CA LEU A 123 -5.79 -9.49 18.34
C LEU A 123 -4.27 -9.33 18.42
N VAL A 124 -3.76 -8.10 18.53
CA VAL A 124 -2.31 -7.85 18.70
C VAL A 124 -1.81 -8.48 20.00
N ARG A 125 -2.50 -8.25 21.12
CA ARG A 125 -2.10 -8.79 22.43
C ARG A 125 -2.04 -10.33 22.42
N ARG A 126 -3.04 -10.98 21.81
CA ARG A 126 -3.13 -12.44 21.72
C ARG A 126 -2.06 -13.01 20.78
N ALA A 127 -1.85 -12.37 19.62
CA ALA A 127 -0.82 -12.79 18.69
C ALA A 127 0.58 -12.72 19.33
N LEU A 128 0.87 -11.66 20.10
CA LEU A 128 2.12 -11.55 20.85
C LEU A 128 2.27 -12.66 21.90
N GLN A 129 1.22 -12.98 22.66
CA GLN A 129 1.25 -14.10 23.62
C GLN A 129 1.59 -15.44 22.95
N LEU A 130 1.02 -15.71 21.78
CA LEU A 130 1.30 -16.92 21.01
C LEU A 130 2.72 -16.96 20.45
N LEU A 131 3.28 -15.82 20.08
CA LEU A 131 4.66 -15.71 19.58
C LEU A 131 5.71 -15.80 20.69
N THR A 132 5.38 -15.44 21.93
CA THR A 132 6.30 -15.51 23.07
C THR A 132 6.28 -16.84 23.84
N HIS A 133 5.22 -17.64 23.67
CA HIS A 133 5.06 -18.94 24.34
C HIS A 133 5.19 -20.14 23.39
N GLY A 134 5.82 -19.94 22.21
CA GLY A 134 6.15 -20.98 21.24
C GLY A 134 7.61 -21.44 21.31
#